data_AF-A0A7J9G4F1-F1
#
_entry.id   AF-A0A7J9G4F1-F1
#
_cell.length_a   1.000
_cell.length_b   1.000
_cell.length_c   1.000
_cell.angle_alpha   90.00
_cell.angle_beta   90.00
_cell.angle_gamma   90.00
#
_symmetry.space_group_name_H-M   'P 1'
#
loop_
_entity.id
_entity.type
_entity.pdbx_description
1 polymer ?
#
loop_
_entity_poly.entity_id
_entity_poly.type
_entity_poly.pdbx_seq_one_letter_code
_entity_poly.pdbx_strand_id
1 'polypeptide(L)'
;MAYNELYGEIPMGGQFMTFPSSSFQRNNGLCGGPYIPCSLQQAPVDESPSEAMTVLGPQFGFGVATGFVLTIIVCFMSGWILPRETTFKYRCFTSKSSHHD
;
A
#
# COMPACT_ATOMS: atom_id res chain seq x y z
N MET A 1 -13.81 11.69 29.37
CA MET A 1 -12.48 11.47 29.96
C MET A 1 -11.58 12.60 29.47
N ALA A 2 -11.00 13.37 30.39
CA ALA A 2 -10.15 14.51 30.03
C ALA A 2 -8.69 14.08 29.83
N TYR A 3 -7.91 14.93 29.16
CA TYR A 3 -6.45 14.81 29.07
C TYR A 3 -5.92 13.58 28.35
N ASN A 4 -6.60 13.15 27.29
CA ASN A 4 -6.16 12.06 26.41
C ASN A 4 -6.14 12.54 24.95
N GLU A 5 -5.79 11.64 24.05
CA GLU A 5 -5.77 11.89 22.61
C GLU A 5 -6.98 11.19 21.95
N LEU A 6 -8.21 11.52 22.39
CA LEU A 6 -9.42 11.03 21.73
C LEU A 6 -9.75 11.88 20.50
N TYR A 7 -10.33 11.23 19.49
CA TYR A 7 -10.70 11.81 18.20
C TYR A 7 -12.14 11.41 17.83
N GLY A 8 -12.82 12.28 17.07
CA GLY A 8 -14.14 12.02 16.50
C GLY A 8 -15.28 12.74 17.20
N GLU A 9 -16.51 12.39 16.82
CA GLU A 9 -17.71 13.03 17.35
C GLU A 9 -18.06 12.51 18.74
N ILE A 10 -18.37 13.42 19.67
CA ILE A 10 -18.89 13.06 20.99
C ILE A 10 -20.30 12.48 20.79
N PRO A 11 -20.58 11.22 21.24
CA PRO A 11 -21.88 10.60 21.07
C PRO A 11 -23.02 11.47 21.61
N MET A 12 -23.93 11.85 20.73
CA MET A 12 -25.12 12.64 21.06
C MET A 12 -26.16 11.74 21.71
N GLY A 13 -26.33 11.85 23.04
CA GLY A 13 -27.34 11.13 23.81
C GLY A 13 -26.81 10.40 25.04
N GLY A 14 -27.73 9.91 25.87
CA GLY A 14 -27.43 9.15 27.08
C GLY A 14 -26.59 9.94 28.10
N GLN A 15 -25.67 9.24 28.76
CA GLN A 15 -24.85 9.79 29.86
C GLN A 15 -23.80 10.83 29.41
N PHE A 16 -23.41 10.85 28.13
CA PHE A 16 -22.35 11.74 27.64
C PHE A 16 -22.75 13.22 27.68
N MET A 17 -24.04 13.52 27.57
CA MET A 17 -24.60 14.87 27.69
C MET A 17 -24.64 15.39 29.13
N THR A 18 -24.52 14.50 30.11
CA THR A 18 -24.53 14.86 31.53
C THR A 18 -23.14 15.19 32.08
N PHE A 19 -22.09 14.87 31.33
CA PHE A 19 -20.73 15.17 31.73
C PHE A 19 -20.38 16.64 31.48
N PRO A 20 -19.71 17.32 32.43
CA PRO A 20 -19.27 18.69 32.23
C PRO A 20 -18.23 18.78 31.11
N SER A 21 -18.14 19.94 30.46
CA SER A 21 -17.18 20.20 29.37
C SER A 21 -15.72 19.93 29.75
N SER A 22 -15.36 20.10 31.03
CA SER A 22 -14.03 19.75 31.57
C SER A 22 -13.68 18.28 31.37
N SER A 23 -14.68 17.39 31.31
CA SER A 23 -14.52 15.95 31.05
C SER A 23 -14.03 15.64 29.64
N PHE A 24 -14.01 16.63 28.75
CA PHE A 24 -13.53 16.52 27.38
C PHE A 24 -12.30 17.41 27.13
N GLN A 25 -11.80 18.10 28.16
CA GLN A 25 -10.66 19.02 28.04
C GLN A 25 -9.40 18.30 27.54
N ARG A 26 -8.61 19.00 26.70
CA ARG A 26 -7.34 18.52 26.11
C ARG A 26 -7.52 17.19 25.34
N ASN A 27 -8.63 17.04 24.63
CA ASN A 27 -8.82 16.05 23.56
C ASN A 27 -9.14 16.83 22.26
N ASN A 28 -8.12 17.43 21.64
CA ASN A 28 -8.30 18.37 20.53
C ASN A 28 -8.91 17.75 19.26
N GLY A 29 -8.92 16.41 19.18
CA GLY A 29 -9.56 15.66 18.10
C GLY A 29 -11.06 15.43 18.29
N LEU A 30 -11.62 15.76 19.47
CA LEU A 30 -13.05 15.64 19.70
C LEU A 30 -13.79 16.86 19.16
N CYS A 31 -14.92 16.61 18.52
CA CYS A 31 -15.89 17.63 18.15
C CYS A 31 -17.32 17.12 18.42
N GLY A 32 -18.33 17.96 18.32
CA GLY A 32 -19.72 17.59 18.57
C GLY A 32 -20.12 17.77 20.03
N GLY A 33 -21.34 17.34 20.37
CA GLY A 33 -21.92 17.66 21.68
C GLY A 33 -22.38 19.12 21.79
N PRO A 34 -22.86 19.54 22.98
CA PRO A 34 -23.34 20.90 23.21
C PRO A 34 -22.21 21.93 23.39
N TYR A 35 -20.95 21.50 23.46
CA TYR A 35 -19.82 22.34 23.86
C TYR A 35 -18.82 22.63 22.73
N ILE A 36 -18.75 21.78 21.70
CA ILE A 36 -17.75 21.88 20.63
C ILE A 36 -18.46 21.68 19.29
N PRO A 37 -18.71 22.73 18.50
CA PRO A 37 -19.27 22.53 17.16
C PRO A 37 -18.26 21.75 16.30
N CYS A 38 -18.67 20.61 15.72
CA CYS A 38 -17.93 20.06 14.59
C CYS A 38 -18.08 21.04 13.43
N SER A 39 -16.98 21.57 12.92
CA SER A 39 -17.02 22.20 11.61
C SER A 39 -17.31 21.08 10.62
N LEU A 40 -18.55 20.98 10.14
CA LEU A 40 -18.76 20.42 8.82
C LEU A 40 -18.09 21.38 7.87
N GLN A 41 -16.79 21.16 7.66
CA GLN A 41 -16.12 21.71 6.49
C GLN A 41 -16.81 21.03 5.31
N GLN A 42 -17.94 21.59 4.88
CA GLN A 42 -18.31 21.56 3.47
C GLN A 42 -17.22 22.40 2.82
N ALA A 43 -16.08 21.75 2.59
CA ALA A 43 -14.99 22.34 1.86
C ALA A 43 -15.61 22.82 0.54
N PRO A 44 -15.42 24.10 0.17
CA PRO A 44 -15.50 24.45 -1.24
C PRO A 44 -14.67 23.41 -1.97
N VAL A 45 -15.23 22.86 -3.05
CA VAL A 45 -14.45 22.18 -4.07
C VAL A 45 -13.52 23.24 -4.64
N ASP A 46 -12.41 23.46 -3.95
CA ASP A 46 -11.26 24.17 -4.44
C ASP A 46 -10.23 23.08 -4.73
N GLU A 47 -9.90 23.00 -6.01
CA GLU A 47 -9.00 22.04 -6.64
C GLU A 47 -7.59 22.18 -6.06
N SER A 48 -7.38 21.71 -4.84
CA SER A 48 -6.05 21.27 -4.41
C SER A 48 -5.90 19.86 -4.96
N PRO A 49 -4.83 19.53 -5.72
CA PRO A 49 -4.59 18.16 -6.11
C PRO A 49 -4.67 17.33 -4.84
N SER A 50 -5.59 16.37 -4.84
CA SER A 50 -5.63 15.35 -3.83
C SER A 50 -4.22 14.75 -3.79
N GLU A 51 -3.42 15.13 -2.80
CA GLU A 51 -2.40 14.24 -2.25
C GLU A 51 -3.21 13.11 -1.61
N ALA A 52 -3.80 12.28 -2.47
CA ALA A 52 -4.33 11.00 -2.12
C ALA A 52 -3.19 10.33 -1.40
N MET A 53 -3.32 10.23 -0.07
CA MET A 53 -2.40 9.47 0.75
C MET A 53 -2.40 8.06 0.15
N THR A 54 -1.44 7.83 -0.72
CA THR A 54 -1.32 6.60 -1.45
C THR A 54 -0.76 5.67 -0.40
N VAL A 55 -1.64 4.95 0.30
CA VAL A 55 -1.31 4.05 1.42
C VAL A 55 -0.25 3.01 1.00
N LEU A 56 -0.10 2.80 -0.30
CA LEU A 56 1.03 2.13 -0.93
C LEU A 56 1.78 3.17 -1.77
N GLY A 57 2.65 3.95 -1.13
CA GLY A 57 3.47 4.95 -1.79
C GLY A 57 4.28 4.37 -2.95
N PRO A 58 4.90 5.20 -3.81
CA PRO A 58 5.68 4.74 -4.96
C PRO A 58 6.74 3.68 -4.57
N GLN A 59 7.21 3.69 -3.33
CA GLN A 59 8.10 2.68 -2.72
C GLN A 59 7.56 1.23 -2.82
N PHE A 60 6.25 1.02 -2.67
CA PHE A 60 5.64 -0.31 -2.83
C PHE A 60 5.67 -0.77 -4.29
N GLY A 61 5.40 0.14 -5.23
CA GLY A 61 5.46 -0.14 -6.67
C GLY A 61 6.85 -0.60 -7.12
N PHE A 62 7.91 0.05 -6.60
CA PHE A 62 9.29 -0.38 -6.85
C PHE A 62 9.58 -1.79 -6.32
N GLY A 63 9.05 -2.15 -5.14
CA GLY A 63 9.22 -3.48 -4.56
C GLY A 63 8.56 -4.58 -5.39
N VAL A 64 7.33 -4.36 -5.87
CA VAL A 64 6.61 -5.31 -6.72
C VAL A 64 7.31 -5.48 -8.07
N ALA A 65 7.72 -4.39 -8.72
CA ALA A 65 8.39 -4.44 -10.01
C ALA A 65 9.76 -5.14 -9.94
N THR A 66 10.57 -4.79 -8.94
CA THR A 66 11.90 -5.42 -8.74
C THR A 66 11.77 -6.90 -8.39
N GLY A 67 10.83 -7.27 -7.51
CA GLY A 67 10.58 -8.67 -7.16
C GLY A 67 10.15 -9.53 -8.35
N PHE A 68 9.26 -9.02 -9.20
CA PHE A 68 8.82 -9.73 -10.41
C PHE A 68 9.98 -9.94 -11.40
N VAL A 69 10.75 -8.89 -11.69
CA VAL A 69 11.90 -8.96 -12.61
C VAL A 69 12.96 -9.94 -12.09
N LEU A 70 13.30 -9.88 -10.80
CA LEU A 70 14.27 -10.81 -10.20
C LEU A 70 13.79 -12.25 -10.26
N THR A 71 12.51 -12.49 -10.01
CA THR A 71 11.93 -13.84 -10.08
C THR A 71 12.02 -14.41 -11.49
N ILE A 72 11.66 -13.63 -12.51
CA ILE A 72 11.78 -14.04 -13.91
C ILE A 72 13.24 -14.36 -14.27
N ILE A 73 14.19 -13.49 -13.91
CA ILE A 73 15.62 -13.74 -14.18
C ILE A 73 16.08 -15.03 -13.52
N VAL A 74 15.76 -15.25 -12.24
CA VAL A 74 16.12 -16.48 -11.52
C VAL A 74 15.48 -17.70 -12.18
N CYS A 75 14.20 -17.66 -12.55
CA CYS A 75 13.54 -18.77 -13.25
C CYS A 75 14.24 -19.14 -14.57
N PHE A 76 14.67 -18.16 -15.35
CA PHE A 76 15.41 -18.40 -16.60
C PHE A 76 16.82 -18.95 -16.33
N MET A 77 17.55 -18.36 -15.38
CA MET A 77 18.93 -18.76 -15.05
C MET A 77 18.99 -20.15 -14.41
N SER A 78 18.02 -20.48 -13.56
CA SER A 78 17.90 -21.79 -12.91
C SER A 78 17.41 -22.90 -13.87
N GLY A 79 17.23 -22.61 -15.16
CA GLY A 79 16.88 -23.60 -16.16
C GLY A 79 15.43 -24.08 -16.12
N TRP A 80 14.54 -23.39 -15.40
CA TRP A 80 13.11 -23.71 -15.38
C TRP A 80 12.42 -23.37 -16.71
N ILE A 81 12.96 -22.40 -17.46
CA ILE A 81 12.48 -22.04 -18.81
C ILE A 81 13.33 -22.64 -19.94
N LEU A 82 14.52 -23.16 -19.66
CA LEU A 82 15.33 -23.84 -20.67
C LEU A 82 15.25 -25.36 -20.48
N PRO A 83 14.36 -26.08 -21.20
CA PRO A 83 14.67 -27.46 -21.50
C PRO A 83 16.03 -27.42 -22.21
N ARG A 84 16.98 -28.17 -21.67
CA ARG A 84 18.32 -28.37 -22.23
C ARG A 84 18.20 -29.03 -23.61
N GLU A 85 17.84 -28.26 -24.62
CA GLU A 85 17.61 -28.72 -26.00
C GLU A 85 18.54 -28.02 -27.01
N THR A 86 19.62 -27.37 -26.56
CA THR A 86 20.66 -26.90 -27.50
C THR A 86 21.87 -27.82 -27.55
N THR A 87 22.15 -28.67 -26.56
CA THR A 87 23.32 -29.57 -26.66
C THR A 87 23.13 -30.75 -27.62
N PHE A 88 21.90 -31.09 -28.01
CA PHE A 88 21.66 -32.21 -28.94
C PHE A 88 21.87 -31.79 -30.41
N LYS A 89 21.52 -30.54 -30.76
CA LYS A 89 21.67 -30.05 -32.13
C LYS A 89 23.14 -29.82 -32.52
N TYR A 90 23.99 -29.37 -31.59
CA TYR A 90 25.43 -29.24 -31.84
C TYR A 90 26.12 -30.61 -31.96
N ARG A 91 25.70 -31.63 -31.19
CA ARG A 91 26.28 -32.98 -31.28
C ARG A 91 25.85 -33.75 -32.53
N CYS A 92 24.62 -33.57 -33.00
CA CYS A 92 24.16 -34.21 -34.23
C CYS A 92 24.78 -33.56 -35.47
N PHE A 93 25.00 -32.24 -35.45
CA PHE A 93 25.64 -31.53 -36.56
C PHE A 93 27.14 -31.87 -36.68
N THR A 94 27.85 -32.01 -35.55
CA THR A 94 29.26 -32.46 -35.58
C THR A 94 29.41 -33.94 -35.93
N SER A 95 28.47 -34.81 -35.51
CA SER A 95 28.50 -36.23 -35.89
C SER A 95 28.25 -36.47 -37.38
N LYS A 96 27.45 -35.62 -38.04
CA LYS A 96 27.18 -35.76 -39.49
C LYS A 96 28.31 -35.23 -40.37
N SER A 97 29.20 -34.40 -39.83
CA SER A 97 30.34 -33.82 -40.57
C SER A 97 31.60 -34.69 -40.52
N SER A 98 31.76 -35.60 -39.54
CA SER A 98 32.93 -36.50 -39.45
C SER A 98 32.80 -37.81 -40.23
N HIS A 99 31.70 -38.03 -40.94
CA HIS A 99 31.47 -39.26 -41.71
C HIS A 99 31.46 -39.04 -43.23
N HIS A 100 31.86 -37.84 -43.68
CA HIS A 100 31.88 -37.44 -45.08
C HIS A 100 33.20 -36.77 -45.51
N ASP A 101 34.32 -37.18 -44.88
CA ASP A 101 35.70 -37.00 -45.35
C ASP A 101 36.46 -38.32 -45.24
#